data_AF-A0A9D5JM49-F1
#
_entry.id   AF-A0A9D5JM49-F1
#
_cell.length_a   1.000
_cell.length_b   1.000
_cell.length_c   1.000
_cell.angle_alpha   90.00
_cell.angle_beta   90.00
_cell.angle_gamma   90.00
#
_symmetry.space_group_name_H-M   'P 1'
#
loop_
_entity.id
_entity.type
_entity.pdbx_description
1 polymer ?
#
loop_
_entity_poly.entity_id
_entity_poly.type
_entity_poly.pdbx_seq_one_letter_code
_entity_poly.pdbx_strand_id
1 'polypeptide(L)'
;KLPIIEGSSVFVRGGYFYAEYSVDDDRDRYEVNFDLDGIAWGGGVEIGINDRNGFRFEFTKYDFKGEPTFIVSEDESVTIFGSLPSLSASYVYRF
;
A
#
# COMPACT_ATOMS: atom_id res chain seq x y z
N LYS A 1 -16.12 -20.10 -22.81
CA LYS A 1 -14.66 -20.25 -22.60
C LYS A 1 -14.08 -18.84 -22.73
N LEU A 2 -13.71 -18.20 -21.61
CA LEU A 2 -13.16 -16.83 -21.66
C LEU A 2 -11.84 -16.90 -22.45
N PRO A 3 -11.64 -16.08 -23.50
CA PRO A 3 -10.39 -16.08 -24.23
C PRO A 3 -9.31 -15.58 -23.26
N ILE A 4 -8.43 -16.49 -22.84
CA ILE A 4 -7.14 -16.12 -22.28
C ILE A 4 -6.40 -15.51 -23.46
N ILE A 5 -6.45 -14.18 -23.57
CA ILE A 5 -5.69 -13.42 -24.55
C ILE A 5 -4.21 -13.76 -24.25
N GLU A 6 -3.49 -14.29 -25.24
CA GLU A 6 -2.05 -14.53 -25.12
C GLU A 6 -1.38 -13.24 -24.67
N GLY A 7 -0.77 -13.25 -23.47
CA GLY A 7 -0.16 -12.06 -22.85
C GLY A 7 -0.94 -11.43 -21.69
N SER A 8 -2.11 -11.96 -21.32
CA SER A 8 -2.81 -11.53 -20.10
C SER A 8 -2.55 -12.47 -18.92
N SER A 9 -2.28 -11.89 -17.74
CA SER A 9 -2.07 -12.65 -16.50
C SER A 9 -2.89 -12.08 -15.35
N VAL A 10 -3.28 -12.96 -14.43
CA VAL A 10 -3.92 -12.58 -13.16
C VAL A 10 -3.01 -13.03 -12.04
N PHE A 11 -2.86 -12.19 -11.01
CA PHE A 11 -2.04 -12.51 -9.86
C PHE A 11 -2.72 -12.10 -8.57
N VAL A 12 -2.33 -12.78 -7.50
CA VAL A 12 -2.67 -12.43 -6.12
C VAL A 12 -1.37 -12.24 -5.34
N ARG A 13 -1.39 -11.34 -4.36
CA ARG A 13 -0.26 -11.09 -3.46
C ARG A 13 -0.75 -10.90 -2.04
N GLY A 14 0.07 -11.34 -1.10
CA GLY A 14 -0.13 -11.12 0.31
C GLY A 14 1.23 -10.98 0.99
N GLY A 15 1.33 -10.14 2.01
CA GLY A 15 2.57 -9.90 2.71
C GLY A 15 2.36 -9.09 3.98
N TYR A 16 3.42 -9.01 4.77
CA TYR A 16 3.50 -8.08 5.89
C TYR A 16 4.10 -6.76 5.40
N PHE A 17 3.68 -5.64 5.97
CA PHE A 17 4.25 -4.34 5.69
C PHE A 17 4.52 -3.57 6.99
N TYR A 18 5.49 -2.68 6.91
CA TYR A 18 5.85 -1.73 7.96
C TYR A 18 6.06 -0.37 7.28
N ALA A 19 5.52 0.68 7.87
CA ALA A 19 5.61 2.04 7.37
C ALA A 19 5.81 3.01 8.55
N GLU A 20 6.84 3.83 8.45
CA GLU A 20 7.11 4.94 9.36
C GLU A 20 6.55 6.22 8.75
N TYR A 21 5.80 7.01 9.52
CA TYR A 21 5.32 8.32 9.11
C TYR A 21 5.69 9.35 10.16
N SER A 22 6.40 10.40 9.73
CA SER A 22 6.79 11.54 10.57
C SER A 22 6.15 12.80 10.00
N VAL A 23 5.42 13.54 10.84
CA VAL A 23 4.92 14.87 10.52
C VAL A 23 5.63 15.87 11.42
N ASP A 24 6.40 16.74 10.79
CA ASP A 24 6.99 17.92 11.41
C ASP A 24 6.17 19.16 10.99
N ASP A 25 5.64 19.89 11.96
CA ASP A 25 5.05 21.21 11.73
C ASP A 25 6.06 22.24 12.25
N ASP A 26 6.69 22.98 11.33
CA ASP A 26 7.65 24.10 11.53
C ASP A 26 7.17 25.21 12.50
N ARG A 27 5.99 25.07 13.10
CA ARG A 27 5.36 25.99 14.06
C ARG A 27 5.48 25.52 15.52
N ASP A 28 6.54 24.79 15.84
CA ASP A 28 7.03 24.51 17.20
C ASP A 28 6.02 23.85 18.15
N ARG A 29 5.14 22.95 17.68
CA ARG A 29 4.15 22.38 18.61
C ARG A 29 4.06 20.88 18.71
N TYR A 30 4.28 20.08 17.66
CA TYR A 30 4.15 18.62 17.75
C TYR A 30 4.98 17.92 16.69
N GLU A 31 5.88 17.03 17.11
CA GLU A 31 6.39 15.96 16.26
C GLU A 31 5.51 14.74 16.50
N VAL A 32 4.87 14.21 15.46
CA VAL A 32 4.08 12.99 15.56
C VAL A 32 4.69 11.92 14.68
N ASN A 33 5.22 10.90 15.33
CA ASN A 33 5.77 9.71 14.68
C ASN A 33 4.77 8.56 14.82
N PHE A 34 4.42 7.96 13.69
CA PHE A 34 3.52 6.81 13.61
C PHE A 34 4.24 5.64 12.96
N ASP A 35 4.34 4.56 13.71
CA ASP A 35 4.76 3.27 13.19
C ASP A 35 3.49 2.48 12.87
N LEU A 36 3.31 2.15 11.59
CA LEU A 36 2.20 1.34 11.11
C LEU A 36 2.73 -0.02 10.67
N ASP A 37 2.18 -1.07 11.26
CA ASP A 37 2.51 -2.43 10.88
C ASP A 37 1.25 -3.25 10.61
N GLY A 38 1.35 -4.21 9.70
CA GLY A 38 0.14 -4.91 9.28
C GLY A 38 0.28 -5.88 8.13
N ILE A 39 -0.87 -6.35 7.67
CA ILE A 39 -0.99 -7.29 6.57
C ILE A 39 -1.52 -6.53 5.36
N ALA A 40 -0.84 -6.71 4.23
CA ALA A 40 -1.30 -6.27 2.93
C ALA A 40 -1.74 -7.49 2.11
N TRP A 41 -2.90 -7.40 1.47
CA TRP A 41 -3.37 -8.42 0.56
C TRP A 41 -4.03 -7.79 -0.66
N GLY A 42 -3.94 -8.45 -1.80
CA GLY A 42 -4.42 -7.87 -3.04
C GLY A 42 -4.18 -8.76 -4.24
N GLY A 43 -4.36 -8.17 -5.40
CA GLY A 43 -4.19 -8.84 -6.66
C GLY A 43 -4.37 -7.88 -7.80
N GLY A 44 -4.16 -8.39 -9.00
CA GLY A 44 -4.23 -7.56 -10.18
C GLY A 44 -4.35 -8.37 -11.44
N VAL A 45 -4.58 -7.63 -12.51
CA VAL A 45 -4.60 -8.14 -13.87
C VAL A 45 -3.59 -7.36 -14.68
N GLU A 46 -2.83 -8.09 -15.49
CA GLU A 46 -1.96 -7.52 -16.50
C GLU A 46 -2.48 -7.94 -17.87
N ILE A 47 -2.59 -6.99 -18.78
CA ILE A 47 -3.07 -7.18 -20.14
C ILE A 47 -1.94 -6.79 -21.09
N GLY A 48 -1.37 -7.79 -21.77
CA GLY A 48 -0.39 -7.57 -22.82
C GLY A 48 -1.02 -6.96 -24.07
N ILE A 49 -0.40 -5.91 -24.59
CA ILE A 49 -0.71 -5.35 -25.92
C ILE A 49 0.16 -6.06 -26.98
N ASN A 50 1.40 -6.37 -26.62
CA ASN A 50 2.36 -7.17 -27.39
C ASN A 50 3.42 -7.75 -26.42
N ASP A 51 4.42 -8.45 -26.96
CA ASP A 51 5.48 -9.09 -26.16
C ASP A 51 6.18 -8.10 -25.20
N ARG A 52 6.30 -6.84 -25.60
CA ARG A 52 7.05 -5.80 -24.87
C ARG A 52 6.19 -4.87 -24.04
N ASN A 53 4.90 -4.75 -24.31
CA ASN A 53 4.06 -3.69 -23.76
C ASN A 53 2.78 -4.25 -23.16
N GLY A 54 2.31 -3.64 -22.07
CA GLY A 54 1.04 -4.01 -21.44
C GLY A 54 0.53 -2.94 -20.48
N PHE A 55 -0.68 -3.15 -19.99
CA PHE A 55 -1.26 -2.40 -18.88
C PHE A 55 -1.43 -3.32 -17.69
N ARG A 56 -1.16 -2.81 -16.48
CA ARG A 56 -1.38 -3.51 -15.23
C ARG A 56 -2.29 -2.71 -14.33
N PHE A 57 -3.30 -3.38 -13.80
CA PHE A 57 -4.23 -2.86 -12.81
C PHE A 57 -4.07 -3.66 -11.53
N GLU A 58 -3.81 -2.98 -10.41
CA GLU A 58 -3.62 -3.63 -9.12
C GLU A 58 -4.55 -3.04 -8.07
N PHE A 59 -5.08 -3.91 -7.22
CA PHE A 59 -5.74 -3.55 -5.98
C PHE A 59 -4.94 -4.13 -4.81
N THR A 60 -4.78 -3.36 -3.74
CA THR A 60 -4.19 -3.83 -2.49
C THR A 60 -4.91 -3.21 -1.33
N LYS A 61 -5.32 -4.03 -0.38
CA LYS A 61 -5.85 -3.61 0.90
C LYS A 61 -4.77 -3.78 1.97
N TYR A 62 -4.58 -2.74 2.76
CA TYR A 62 -3.69 -2.71 3.90
C TYR A 62 -4.54 -2.70 5.16
N ASP A 63 -4.46 -3.75 5.97
CA ASP A 63 -5.05 -3.82 7.30
C ASP A 63 -3.93 -3.65 8.33
N PHE A 64 -3.98 -2.58 9.13
CA PHE A 64 -2.88 -2.21 10.02
C PHE A 64 -3.31 -1.78 11.40
N LYS A 65 -2.33 -1.88 12.29
CA LYS A 65 -2.35 -1.31 13.63
C LYS A 65 -1.16 -0.37 13.73
N GLY A 66 -1.34 0.72 14.46
CA GLY A 66 -0.27 1.66 14.72
C GLY A 66 -0.37 2.20 16.11
N GLU A 67 0.78 2.46 16.72
CA GLU A 67 0.90 3.12 18.01
C GLU A 67 1.53 4.49 17.73
N PRO A 68 0.74 5.58 17.65
CA PRO A 68 1.31 6.92 17.69
C PRO A 68 2.20 7.08 18.92
N THR A 69 3.45 7.45 18.67
CA THR A 69 4.31 8.00 19.73
C THR A 69 4.14 9.51 19.70
N PHE A 70 3.32 10.04 20.61
CA PHE A 70 3.22 11.48 20.81
C PHE A 70 4.39 11.94 21.66
N ILE A 71 5.27 12.79 21.12
CA ILE A 71 6.24 13.52 21.93
C ILE A 71 5.53 14.78 22.44
N VAL A 72 4.54 14.59 23.31
CA VAL A 72 3.91 15.65 24.09
C VAL A 72 4.16 15.29 25.54
N SER A 73 4.45 16.29 26.36
CA SER A 73 4.92 16.15 27.74
C SER A 73 4.01 15.38 28.73
N GLU A 74 3.00 14.63 28.26
CA GLU A 74 2.19 13.71 29.05
C GLU A 74 2.00 12.39 28.27
N ASP A 75 2.34 11.31 28.97
CA ASP A 75 2.61 9.93 28.50
C ASP A 75 1.32 9.17 28.10
N GLU A 76 0.55 9.69 27.14
CA GLU A 76 -0.67 9.03 26.62
C GLU A 76 -0.39 8.25 25.32
N SER A 77 -0.40 6.92 25.40
CA SER A 77 -0.38 6.03 24.24
C SER A 77 -1.79 5.87 23.66
N VAL A 78 -2.02 6.27 22.41
CA VAL A 78 -3.24 5.95 21.66
C VAL A 78 -2.91 4.79 20.71
N THR A 79 -3.83 3.86 20.47
CA THR A 79 -3.68 2.85 19.40
C THR A 79 -4.62 3.18 18.25
N ILE A 80 -4.08 3.23 17.04
CA ILE A 80 -4.82 3.49 15.80
C ILE A 80 -5.02 2.16 15.06
N PHE A 81 -6.25 1.89 14.66
CA PHE A 81 -6.59 0.79 13.76
C PHE A 81 -7.06 1.39 12.44
N GLY A 82 -6.57 0.85 11.32
CA GLY A 82 -6.93 1.38 10.01
C GLY A 82 -6.97 0.31 8.93
N SER A 83 -7.73 0.63 7.89
CA SER A 83 -7.79 -0.15 6.65
C SER A 83 -7.70 0.81 5.48
N LEU A 84 -6.65 0.69 4.67
CA LEU A 84 -6.44 1.54 3.50
C LEU A 84 -6.54 0.70 2.21
N PRO A 85 -7.51 0.98 1.33
CA PRO A 85 -7.51 0.44 -0.02
C PRO A 85 -6.58 1.27 -0.93
N SER A 86 -5.83 0.58 -1.77
CA SER A 86 -5.00 1.16 -2.84
C SER A 86 -5.42 0.57 -4.18
N LEU A 87 -5.57 1.45 -5.16
CA LEU A 87 -5.83 1.09 -6.55
C LEU A 87 -4.76 1.75 -7.42
N SER A 88 -4.14 0.97 -8.29
CA SER A 88 -3.13 1.49 -9.23
C SER A 88 -3.42 1.00 -10.65
N ALA A 89 -3.07 1.85 -11.62
CA ALA A 89 -3.04 1.52 -13.04
C ALA A 89 -1.68 1.97 -13.57
N SER A 90 -0.99 1.08 -14.27
CA SER A 90 0.37 1.32 -14.76
C SER A 90 0.55 0.79 -16.17
N TYR A 91 1.46 1.44 -16.91
CA TYR A 91 1.99 0.93 -18.16
C TYR A 91 3.22 0.07 -17.89
N VAL A 92 3.30 -1.09 -18.52
CA VAL A 92 4.39 -2.07 -18.34
C VAL A 92 5.18 -2.16 -19.64
N TYR A 93 6.50 -1.99 -19.54
CA TYR A 93 7.46 -2.25 -20.62
C TYR A 93 8.40 -3.39 -20.23
N ARG A 94 8.52 -4.42 -21.08
CA ARG A 94 9.39 -5.60 -20.87
C ARG A 94 10.60 -5.53 -21.79
N PHE A 95 11.79 -5.74 -21.23
CA PHE A 95 13.08 -5.74 -21.92
C PHE A 95 13.44 -7.13 -22.44
#